data_AF-A0A7Y2JMW6-F1
#
_entry.id   AF-A0A7Y2JMW6-F1
#
_cell.length_a   1.000
_cell.length_b   1.000
_cell.length_c   1.000
_cell.angle_alpha   90.00
_cell.angle_beta   90.00
_cell.angle_gamma   90.00
#
_symmetry.space_group_name_H-M   'P 1'
#
loop_
_entity.id
_entity.type
_entity.pdbx_description
1 polymer ?
#
loop_
_entity_poly.entity_id
_entity_poly.type
_entity_poly.pdbx_seq_one_letter_code
_entity_poly.pdbx_strand_id
1 'polypeptide(L)' 'AVVVTFPNGFARTLTFDGGDFVRGNATMSGVGTDTDWRLSDGTYFVRVDDQRYELPAALVFGE' A
#
# COMPACT_ATOMS: atom_id res chain seq x y z
N ALA A 1 7.46 5.81 -1.69
CA ALA A 1 7.02 4.62 -0.94
C ALA A 1 6.37 5.05 0.38
N VAL A 2 5.29 4.40 0.79
CA VAL A 2 4.52 4.70 2.01
C VAL A 2 4.69 3.56 3.02
N VAL A 3 4.94 3.88 4.29
CA VAL A 3 5.04 2.88 5.36
C VAL A 3 3.83 3.00 6.28
N VAL A 4 3.06 1.92 6.37
CA VAL A 4 1.90 1.79 7.25
C VAL A 4 2.31 1.01 8.49
N THR A 5 2.31 1.67 9.64
CA THR A 5 2.62 1.07 10.94
C THR A 5 1.35 0.83 11.74
N PHE A 6 1.20 -0.38 12.28
CA PHE A 6 0.07 -0.78 13.10
C PHE A 6 0.44 -0.72 14.59
N PRO A 7 -0.54 -0.53 15.50
CA PRO A 7 -0.28 -0.49 16.95
C PRO A 7 0.37 -1.74 17.53
N ASN A 8 0.25 -2.88 16.85
CA ASN A 8 0.88 -4.15 17.23
C ASN A 8 2.36 -4.27 16.81
N GLY A 9 2.96 -3.19 16.26
CA GLY A 9 4.34 -3.17 15.81
C GLY A 9 4.57 -3.76 14.42
N PHE A 10 3.53 -4.26 13.74
CA PHE A 10 3.62 -4.66 12.34
C PHE A 10 3.74 -3.44 11.44
N ALA A 11 4.59 -3.52 10.42
CA ALA A 11 4.73 -2.48 9.41
C ALA A 11 4.64 -3.08 8.01
N ARG A 12 3.91 -2.40 7.12
CA ARG A 12 3.91 -2.69 5.69
C ARG A 12 4.42 -1.49 4.90
N THR A 13 5.36 -1.74 4.02
CA THR A 13 5.83 -0.80 3.00
C THR A 13 5.06 -1.04 1.71
N LEU A 14 4.47 0.03 1.19
CA LEU A 14 3.71 0.10 -0.06
C LEU A 14 4.50 0.95 -1.06
N THR A 15 4.84 0.36 -2.20
CA THR A 15 5.65 1.01 -3.23
C THR A 15 4.72 1.55 -4.32
N PHE A 16 4.92 2.81 -4.67
CA PHE A 16 4.21 3.52 -5.73
C PHE A 16 5.23 4.11 -6.71
N ASP A 17 4.89 4.16 -7.99
CA ASP A 17 5.69 4.68 -9.11
C ASP A 17 4.75 5.43 -10.06
N GLY A 18 5.01 6.71 -10.35
CA GLY A 18 4.09 7.51 -11.19
C GLY A 18 2.67 7.67 -10.64
N GLY A 19 2.48 7.49 -9.33
CA GLY A 19 1.15 7.42 -8.68
C GLY A 19 0.49 6.04 -8.72
N ASP A 20 1.00 5.11 -9.52
CA ASP A 20 0.47 3.75 -9.59
C ASP A 20 1.04 2.89 -8.47
N PHE A 21 0.22 2.03 -7.86
CA PHE A 21 0.69 1.07 -6.88
C PHE A 21 1.40 -0.10 -7.57
N VAL A 22 2.64 -0.37 -7.15
CA VAL A 22 3.51 -1.39 -7.75
C VAL A 22 3.52 -2.68 -6.95
N ARG A 23 3.77 -2.60 -5.63
CA ARG A 23 3.85 -3.77 -4.74
C ARG A 23 3.89 -3.42 -3.26
N GLY A 24 3.54 -4.39 -2.42
CA GLY A 24 3.91 -4.40 -1.00
C GLY A 24 5.22 -5.16 -0.75
N ASN A 25 5.87 -4.94 0.39
CA ASN A 25 6.99 -5.80 0.82
C ASN A 25 6.50 -7.21 1.21
N ALA A 26 7.36 -8.22 1.13
CA ALA A 26 7.04 -9.54 1.68
C ALA A 26 6.89 -9.46 3.22
N THR A 27 5.96 -10.24 3.77
CA THR A 27 5.68 -10.35 5.21
C THR A 27 5.55 -11.82 5.61
N MET A 28 5.43 -12.09 6.91
CA MET A 28 5.19 -13.46 7.41
C MET A 28 3.87 -14.07 6.91
N SER A 29 2.92 -13.25 6.44
CA SER A 29 1.58 -13.69 6.02
C SER A 29 1.37 -13.67 4.50
N GLY A 30 2.38 -13.26 3.72
CA GLY A 30 2.23 -13.15 2.26
C GLY A 30 3.45 -12.57 1.57
N VAL A 31 3.60 -12.89 0.29
CA VAL A 31 4.72 -12.43 -0.55
C VAL A 31 4.54 -10.99 -1.03
N GLY A 32 3.33 -10.42 -0.89
CA GLY A 32 3.04 -9.03 -1.26
C GLY A 32 2.83 -8.82 -2.76
N THR A 33 2.46 -9.88 -3.49
CA THR A 33 2.31 -9.89 -4.96
C THR A 33 0.88 -10.13 -5.44
N ASP A 34 -0.01 -10.69 -4.60
CA ASP A 34 -1.46 -10.65 -4.88
C ASP A 34 -1.95 -9.25 -4.54
N THR A 35 -2.08 -8.42 -5.56
CA THR A 35 -2.36 -7.00 -5.37
C THR A 35 -3.49 -6.53 -6.25
N ASP A 36 -4.37 -5.73 -5.66
CA ASP A 36 -5.40 -4.99 -6.38
C ASP A 36 -5.40 -3.56 -5.86
N TRP A 37 -5.63 -2.58 -6.73
CA TRP A 37 -5.70 -1.19 -6.30
C TRP A 37 -6.55 -0.33 -7.20
N ARG A 38 -7.06 0.75 -6.62
CA ARG A 38 -7.74 1.82 -7.33
C ARG A 38 -7.55 3.16 -6.63
N LEU A 39 -7.63 4.23 -7.39
CA LEU A 39 -7.71 5.60 -6.88
C LEU A 39 -9.13 6.13 -7.11
N SER A 40 -9.82 6.53 -6.05
CA SER A 40 -11.13 7.19 -6.12
C SER A 40 -11.15 8.39 -5.19
N ASP A 41 -11.62 9.54 -5.66
CA ASP A 41 -11.80 10.75 -4.86
C ASP A 41 -10.56 11.15 -4.04
N GLY A 42 -9.38 11.03 -4.64
CA GLY A 42 -8.11 11.35 -3.97
C GLY A 42 -7.70 10.36 -2.87
N THR A 43 -8.29 9.17 -2.84
CA THR A 43 -7.96 8.09 -1.90
C THR A 43 -7.54 6.83 -2.66
N TYR A 44 -6.36 6.31 -2.35
CA TYR A 44 -5.90 5.01 -2.80
C TYR A 44 -6.53 3.92 -1.93
N PHE A 45 -7.20 2.99 -2.60
CA PHE A 45 -7.67 1.74 -2.01
C PHE A 45 -6.74 0.64 -2.52
N VAL A 46 -5.91 0.11 -1.63
CA VAL A 46 -4.91 -0.91 -1.98
C VAL A 46 -5.20 -2.18 -1.20
N ARG A 47 -5.25 -3.31 -1.91
CA ARG A 47 -5.20 -4.65 -1.34
C ARG A 47 -3.83 -5.26 -1.64
N VAL A 48 -3.20 -5.78 -0.61
CA VAL A 48 -1.99 -6.60 -0.72
C VAL A 48 -2.20 -7.86 0.08
N ASP A 49 -2.14 -9.01 -0.59
CA ASP A 49 -2.60 -10.28 -0.04
C ASP A 49 -4.02 -10.08 0.54
N ASP A 50 -4.31 -10.47 1.79
CA ASP A 50 -5.62 -10.22 2.42
C ASP A 50 -5.71 -8.92 3.23
N GLN A 51 -4.72 -8.03 3.11
CA GLN A 51 -4.67 -6.76 3.84
C GLN A 51 -5.17 -5.60 2.97
N ARG A 52 -6.01 -4.74 3.54
CA ARG A 52 -6.56 -3.56 2.87
C ARG A 52 -6.03 -2.27 3.50
N TYR A 53 -5.75 -1.30 2.65
CA TYR A 53 -5.20 -0.01 2.99
C TYR A 53 -5.99 1.09 2.30
N GLU A 54 -6.29 2.14 3.06
CA GLU A 54 -6.91 3.36 2.57
C GLU A 54 -5.95 4.50 2.86
N LEU A 55 -5.46 5.15 1.81
CA LEU A 55 -4.41 6.15 1.90
C LEU A 55 -4.83 7.40 1.13
N PRO A 56 -4.85 8.59 1.76
CA PRO A 56 -4.99 9.84 1.04
C PRO A 56 -3.86 9.98 0.01
N ALA A 57 -4.20 10.36 -1.23
CA ALA A 57 -3.22 10.57 -2.30
C ALA A 57 -2.19 11.63 -1.94
N ALA A 58 -2.56 12.59 -1.09
CA ALA A 58 -1.65 13.60 -0.55
C ALA A 58 -0.47 13.03 0.27
N LEU A 59 -0.52 11.76 0.69
CA LEU A 59 0.57 11.07 1.40
C LEU A 59 1.46 10.23 0.48
N VAL A 60 1.07 10.04 -0.78
CA VAL A 60 1.86 9.33 -1.79
C VAL A 60 2.74 10.35 -2.51
N PHE A 61 3.99 10.46 -2.06
CA PHE A 61 4.99 11.34 -2.68
C PHE A 61 5.86 10.53 -3.66
N GLY A 62 5.92 10.99 -4.90
CA GLY A 62 6.72 10.43 -5.98
C GLY A 62 6.17 10.86 -7.34
N GLU A 63 7.05 11.37 -8.21
CA GLU A 63 6.81 11.59 -9.64
C GLU A 63 6.87 10.25 -10.40
#